data_AF-A0A136L550-F1
#
_entry.id   AF-A0A136L550-F1
#
_cell.length_a   1.000
_cell.length_b   1.000
_cell.length_c   1.000
_cell.angle_alpha   90.00
_cell.angle_beta   90.00
_cell.angle_gamma   90.00
#
_symmetry.space_group_name_H-M   'P 1'
#
loop_
_entity.id
_entity.type
_entity.pdbx_description
1 polymer ?
#
loop_
_entity_poly.entity_id
_entity_poly.type
_entity_poly.pdbx_seq_one_letter_code
_entity_poly.pdbx_strand_id
1 'polypeptide(L)' 'MSDQPPKKGASRFAVGLALGIAIGVAIGVAMNNIAIGVSIGAAIGVAIGVVLDRQSMS' A
#
# COMPACT_ATOMS: atom_id res chain seq x y z
N MET A 1 -23.19 -20.13 19.92
CA MET A 1 -22.34 -18.92 20.02
C MET A 1 -21.08 -19.19 19.22
N SER A 2 -21.09 -18.78 17.95
CA SER A 2 -19.92 -18.88 17.08
C SER A 2 -19.93 -17.73 16.07
N ASP A 3 -20.15 -16.51 16.57
CA ASP A 3 -19.83 -15.28 15.84
C ASP A 3 -18.31 -15.14 15.79
N GLN A 4 -17.67 -15.85 14.87
CA GLN A 4 -16.30 -15.56 14.50
C GLN A 4 -16.36 -14.49 13.40
N PRO A 5 -15.91 -13.25 13.67
CA PRO A 5 -15.93 -12.20 12.66
C PRO A 5 -15.08 -12.66 11.46
N PRO A 6 -15.52 -12.41 10.21
CA PRO A 6 -14.77 -12.82 9.04
C PRO A 6 -13.38 -12.22 9.13
N LYS A 7 -12.35 -13.08 9.23
CA LYS A 7 -10.94 -12.67 9.28
C LYS A 7 -10.56 -12.20 7.89
N LYS A 8 -10.94 -10.97 7.57
CA LYS A 8 -10.62 -10.27 6.32
C LYS A 8 -9.12 -9.97 6.39
N GLY A 9 -8.31 -10.93 5.95
CA GLY A 9 -6.87 -10.76 5.80
C GLY A 9 -6.63 -9.47 5.02
N ALA A 10 -5.67 -8.65 5.49
CA ALA A 10 -5.32 -7.42 4.79
C ALA A 10 -5.05 -7.77 3.32
N SER A 11 -5.80 -7.14 2.41
CA SER A 11 -5.59 -7.35 0.98
C SER A 11 -4.11 -7.04 0.68
N ARG A 12 -3.45 -7.92 -0.07
CA ARG A 12 -2.04 -7.70 -0.46
C ARG A 12 -1.90 -6.39 -1.24
N PHE A 13 -2.96 -5.97 -1.94
CA PHE A 13 -3.06 -4.64 -2.52
C PHE A 13 -2.96 -3.52 -1.48
N ALA A 14 -3.73 -3.61 -0.38
CA ALA A 14 -3.70 -2.63 0.70
C ALA A 14 -2.33 -2.56 1.39
N VAL A 15 -1.63 -3.70 1.49
CA VAL A 15 -0.24 -3.73 2.00
C VAL A 15 0.70 -2.97 1.07
N GLY A 16 0.65 -3.21 -0.24
CA GLY A 16 1.47 -2.49 -1.22
C GLY A 16 1.22 -0.98 -1.18
N LEU A 17 -0.06 -0.57 -1.13
CA LEU A 17 -0.44 0.84 -1.05
C LEU A 17 0.07 1.50 0.24
N ALA A 18 -0.11 0.85 1.40
CA ALA A 18 0.33 1.39 2.68
C ALA A 18 1.86 1.58 2.72
N LEU A 19 2.62 0.61 2.20
CA LEU A 19 4.08 0.71 2.09
C LEU A 19 4.50 1.85 1.16
N GLY A 20 3.89 1.94 -0.01
CA GLY A 20 4.19 3.02 -0.97
C GLY A 20 3.90 4.40 -0.41
N ILE A 21 2.78 4.59 0.28
CA ILE A 21 2.44 5.87 0.93
C ILE A 21 3.43 6.18 2.06
N ALA A 22 3.75 5.22 2.93
CA ALA A 22 4.68 5.44 4.03
C ALA A 22 6.06 5.91 3.54
N ILE A 23 6.59 5.24 2.51
CA ILE A 23 7.86 5.60 1.88
C ILE A 23 7.74 6.96 1.17
N GLY A 24 6.68 7.16 0.39
CA GLY A 24 6.45 8.41 -0.35
C GLY A 24 6.34 9.63 0.55
N VAL A 25 5.64 9.52 1.68
CA VAL A 25 5.55 10.57 2.69
C VAL A 25 6.93 10.85 3.29
N ALA A 26 7.69 9.82 3.66
CA ALA A 26 9.04 10.01 4.21
C ALA A 26 9.97 10.74 3.24
N ILE A 27 9.96 10.35 1.96
CA ILE A 27 10.73 11.01 0.90
C ILE A 27 10.23 12.45 0.68
N GLY A 28 8.92 12.64 0.63
CA GLY A 28 8.33 13.96 0.44
C GLY A 28 8.65 14.94 1.55
N VAL A 29 8.67 14.47 2.80
CA VAL A 29 9.14 15.25 3.96
C VAL A 29 10.62 15.59 3.83
N ALA A 30 11.47 14.61 3.48
CA ALA A 30 12.90 14.83 3.28
C ALA A 30 13.22 15.86 2.17
N MET A 31 12.40 15.88 1.12
CA MET A 31 12.53 16.82 0.00
C MET A 31 11.81 18.16 0.22
N ASN A 32 11.15 18.34 1.37
CA ASN A 32 10.24 19.46 1.63
C ASN A 32 9.17 19.63 0.52
N ASN A 33 8.78 18.53 -0.12
CA ASN A 33 7.78 18.45 -1.17
C ASN A 33 6.95 17.17 -1.04
N ILE A 34 5.96 17.23 -0.14
CA ILE A 34 5.07 16.11 0.16
C ILE A 34 4.22 15.72 -1.05
N ALA A 35 3.85 16.69 -1.90
CA ALA A 35 3.04 16.41 -3.09
C ALA A 35 3.76 15.45 -4.07
N ILE A 36 5.05 15.69 -4.33
CA ILE A 36 5.86 14.81 -5.18
C ILE A 36 6.11 13.46 -4.47
N GLY A 37 6.47 13.48 -3.19
CA GLY A 37 6.73 12.24 -2.46
C GLY A 37 5.52 11.32 -2.40
N VAL A 38 4.34 11.84 -2.08
CA VAL A 38 3.09 11.07 -2.00
C VAL A 38 2.64 10.57 -3.38
N SER A 39 2.74 11.38 -4.43
CA SER A 39 2.35 10.95 -5.78
C SER A 39 3.23 9.81 -6.31
N ILE A 40 4.54 9.89 -6.11
CA ILE A 40 5.48 8.82 -6.46
C ILE A 40 5.23 7.59 -5.59
N GLY A 41 5.12 7.78 -4.27
CA GLY A 41 4.88 6.68 -3.34
C GLY A 41 3.57 5.95 -3.59
N ALA A 42 2.49 6.67 -3.91
CA ALA A 42 1.21 6.09 -4.28
C ALA A 42 1.31 5.32 -5.61
N ALA A 43 1.96 5.85 -6.63
CA ALA A 43 2.15 5.15 -7.91
C ALA A 43 2.91 3.83 -7.72
N ILE A 44 4.01 3.86 -6.96
CA ILE A 44 4.80 2.67 -6.64
C ILE A 44 3.98 1.68 -5.78
N GLY A 45 3.30 2.17 -4.74
CA GLY A 45 2.50 1.35 -3.84
C GLY A 45 1.35 0.63 -4.54
N VAL A 46 0.67 1.32 -5.47
CA VAL A 46 -0.35 0.71 -6.33
C VAL A 46 0.26 -0.35 -7.23
N ALA A 47 1.39 -0.07 -7.89
CA ALA A 47 2.05 -1.04 -8.77
C ALA A 47 2.45 -2.31 -8.01
N ILE A 48 3.09 -2.17 -6.85
CA ILE A 48 3.46 -3.30 -5.98
C ILE A 48 2.21 -4.02 -5.49
N GLY A 49 1.20 -3.28 -5.03
CA GLY A 49 -0.05 -3.85 -4.54
C GLY A 49 -0.76 -4.70 -5.58
N VAL A 50 -0.83 -4.24 -6.84
CA VAL A 50 -1.42 -4.99 -7.95
C VAL A 50 -0.62 -6.25 -8.26
N VAL A 51 0.71 -6.16 -8.28
CA VAL A 51 1.57 -7.33 -8.54
C VAL A 51 1.44 -8.38 -7.43
N LEU A 52 1.46 -7.97 -6.16
CA LEU A 52 1.30 -8.86 -5.01
C LEU A 52 -0.09 -9.48 -4.94
N ASP A 53 -1.12 -8.71 -5.28
CA ASP A 53 -2.50 -9.20 -5.33
C ASP A 53 -2.67 -10.28 -6.42
N ARG A 54 -2.13 -10.02 -7.62
CA ARG A 54 -2.12 -11.01 -8.72
C ARG A 54 -1.44 -12.32 -8.36
N GLN A 55 -0.36 -12.29 -7.57
CA GLN A 55 0.32 -13.50 -7.08
C GLN A 55 -0.50 -14.29 -6.04
N SER A 56 -1.54 -13.72 -5.47
CA SER A 56 -2.46 -14.46 -4.57
C SER A 56 -3.47 -15.30 -5.34
N MET A 57 -3.68 -15.00 -6.63
CA MET A 57 -4.68 -15.64 -7.48
C MET A 57 -4.09 -16.73 -8.38
N SER A 58 -2.82 -17.10 -8.20
CA SER A 58 -2.13 -18.22 -8.87
C SER A 58 -1.88 -19.35 -7.87
#